data_AF-A0A2A6LN27-F1
#
_entry.id   AF-A0A2A6LN27-F1
#
_cell.length_a   1.000
_cell.length_b   1.000
_cell.length_c   1.000
_cell.angle_alpha   90.00
_cell.angle_beta   90.00
_cell.angle_gamma   90.00
#
_symmetry.space_group_name_H-M   'P 1'
#
loop_
_entity.id
_entity.type
_entity.pdbx_description
1 polymer ?
#
loop_
_entity_poly.entity_id
_entity_poly.type
_entity_poly.pdbx_seq_one_letter_code
_entity_poly.pdbx_strand_id
1 'polypeptide(L)'
;MKECRARLAETSSSHRSIQPPDFSGLADDLVRVWNAPGVTTRPRQQILRTLIADIIADVDDTNREVVLTIHWKGGQHSVLRVRKPKTGEHGCQTPDQAIEVMKQMATRYSHDDIAATLNRMGIRTGQTKTWNGHRVSSIRRVQGIHAFRPAEKDGQWLTMKEAAKCLNVTSHVIRRLIVDRVLPAEQVVPGAPWQIEACQIQSEDVIKAIHETKGPYRRDAQEQI
;
A
#
# COMPACT_ATOMS: atom_id res chain seq x y z
N MET A 1 22.17 -59.16 -46.94
CA MET A 1 21.41 -57.91 -47.15
C MET A 1 19.88 -58.10 -47.28
N LYS A 2 19.38 -59.22 -47.84
CA LYS A 2 17.92 -59.48 -47.93
C LYS A 2 17.27 -59.92 -46.60
N GLU A 3 17.98 -60.63 -45.73
CA GLU A 3 17.43 -61.12 -44.44
C GLU A 3 17.24 -60.03 -43.39
N CYS A 4 18.09 -58.99 -43.35
CA CYS A 4 17.91 -57.88 -42.40
C CYS A 4 16.67 -57.03 -42.70
N ARG A 5 16.21 -56.97 -43.96
CA ARG A 5 14.94 -56.30 -44.31
C ARG A 5 13.71 -57.11 -43.87
N ALA A 6 13.78 -58.44 -43.92
CA ALA A 6 12.66 -59.29 -43.50
C ALA A 6 12.38 -59.17 -41.99
N ARG A 7 13.42 -59.09 -41.15
CA ARG A 7 13.30 -58.89 -39.69
C ARG A 7 12.72 -57.54 -39.27
N LEU A 8 12.90 -56.49 -40.07
CA LEU A 8 12.27 -55.18 -39.83
C LEU A 8 10.77 -55.18 -40.19
N ALA A 9 10.35 -56.03 -41.14
CA ALA A 9 8.93 -56.18 -41.50
C ALA A 9 8.13 -56.92 -40.41
N GLU A 10 8.70 -57.95 -39.78
CA GLU A 10 8.06 -58.67 -38.66
C GLU A 10 7.86 -57.79 -37.41
N THR A 11 8.83 -56.93 -37.09
CA THR A 11 8.73 -56.00 -35.94
C THR A 11 7.74 -54.87 -36.19
N SER A 12 7.44 -54.55 -37.46
CA SER A 12 6.49 -53.49 -37.83
C SER A 12 5.02 -53.87 -37.61
N SER A 13 4.72 -55.16 -37.43
CA SER A 13 3.34 -55.66 -37.30
C SER A 13 2.79 -55.62 -35.87
N SER A 14 3.50 -55.04 -34.91
CA SER A 14 3.02 -54.81 -33.53
C SER A 14 2.95 -53.32 -33.15
N HIS A 15 2.82 -52.42 -34.12
CA HIS A 15 2.42 -51.05 -33.79
C HIS A 15 0.95 -51.09 -33.37
N ARG A 16 0.68 -51.20 -32.06
CA ARG A 16 -0.62 -50.83 -31.49
C ARG A 16 -0.93 -49.44 -32.05
N SER A 17 -1.92 -49.35 -32.92
CA SER A 17 -2.37 -48.06 -33.47
C SER A 17 -2.91 -47.26 -32.28
N ILE A 18 -2.09 -46.37 -31.73
CA ILE A 18 -2.60 -45.36 -30.81
C ILE A 18 -3.45 -44.48 -31.71
N GLN A 19 -4.78 -44.60 -31.56
CA GLN A 19 -5.71 -43.67 -32.20
C GLN A 19 -5.23 -42.26 -31.86
N PRO A 20 -4.99 -41.38 -32.85
CA PRO A 20 -4.59 -40.03 -32.54
C PRO A 20 -5.66 -39.43 -31.63
N PRO A 21 -5.28 -38.77 -30.52
CA PRO A 21 -6.25 -38.12 -29.66
C PRO A 21 -7.11 -37.17 -30.50
N ASP A 22 -8.43 -37.25 -30.32
CA ASP A 22 -9.34 -36.30 -30.93
C ASP A 22 -9.17 -34.95 -30.24
N PHE A 23 -8.80 -33.94 -31.03
CA PHE A 23 -8.61 -32.57 -30.56
C PHE A 23 -9.83 -31.68 -30.88
N SER A 24 -10.92 -32.27 -31.40
CA SER A 24 -12.17 -31.56 -31.57
C SER A 24 -12.66 -31.00 -30.22
N GLY A 25 -13.01 -29.71 -30.19
CA GLY A 25 -13.46 -29.04 -28.96
C GLY A 25 -12.37 -28.67 -27.94
N LEU A 26 -11.08 -28.96 -28.20
CA LEU A 26 -10.00 -28.64 -27.25
C LEU A 26 -9.96 -27.17 -26.84
N ALA A 27 -10.26 -26.25 -27.77
CA ALA A 27 -10.31 -24.82 -27.48
C ALA A 27 -11.39 -24.48 -26.45
N ASP A 28 -12.58 -25.06 -26.58
CA ASP A 28 -13.71 -24.85 -25.66
C ASP A 28 -13.42 -25.45 -24.29
N ASP A 29 -12.81 -26.64 -24.25
CA ASP A 29 -12.38 -27.29 -23.02
C ASP A 29 -11.34 -26.46 -22.28
N LEU A 30 -10.38 -25.86 -23.00
CA LEU A 30 -9.33 -25.04 -22.40
C LEU A 30 -9.90 -23.76 -21.78
N VAL A 31 -10.86 -23.12 -22.46
CA VAL A 31 -11.61 -21.96 -21.91
C VAL A 31 -12.40 -22.37 -20.68
N ARG A 32 -13.07 -23.53 -20.71
CA ARG A 32 -13.86 -24.05 -19.59
C ARG A 32 -12.98 -24.34 -18.37
N VAL A 33 -11.85 -25.02 -18.56
CA VAL A 33 -10.89 -25.32 -17.49
C VAL A 33 -10.26 -24.05 -16.95
N TRP A 34 -9.91 -23.08 -17.79
CA TRP A 34 -9.30 -21.83 -17.34
C TRP A 34 -10.20 -21.03 -16.37
N ASN A 35 -11.50 -21.01 -16.67
CA ASN A 35 -12.51 -20.24 -15.96
C ASN A 35 -13.25 -21.03 -14.85
N ALA A 36 -12.97 -22.33 -14.70
CA ALA A 36 -13.66 -23.15 -13.70
C ALA A 36 -13.42 -22.64 -12.26
N PRO A 37 -14.47 -22.59 -11.42
CA PRO A 37 -14.33 -22.21 -10.02
C PRO A 37 -13.47 -23.23 -9.28
N GLY A 38 -12.53 -22.77 -8.46
CA GLY A 38 -11.59 -23.63 -7.72
C GLY A 38 -10.27 -23.91 -8.45
N VAL A 39 -10.10 -23.46 -9.71
CA VAL A 39 -8.81 -23.56 -10.38
C VAL A 39 -7.81 -22.57 -9.77
N THR A 40 -6.77 -23.14 -9.15
CA THR A 40 -5.68 -22.39 -8.56
C THR A 40 -4.69 -21.90 -9.64
N THR A 41 -3.74 -21.05 -9.26
CA THR A 41 -2.74 -20.50 -10.17
C THR A 41 -1.85 -21.60 -10.78
N ARG A 42 -1.65 -22.72 -10.09
CA ARG A 42 -0.73 -23.78 -10.53
C ARG A 42 -1.19 -24.48 -11.83
N PRO A 43 -2.44 -24.99 -11.96
CA PRO A 43 -2.94 -25.52 -13.23
C PRO A 43 -2.91 -24.49 -14.38
N ARG A 44 -3.27 -23.22 -14.12
CA ARG A 44 -3.19 -22.15 -15.13
C ARG A 44 -1.77 -21.96 -15.65
N GLN A 45 -0.78 -21.96 -14.76
CA GLN A 45 0.64 -21.88 -15.14
C GLN A 45 1.10 -23.11 -15.92
N GLN A 46 0.61 -24.31 -15.61
CA GLN A 46 0.92 -25.52 -16.37
C GLN A 46 0.40 -25.43 -17.81
N ILE A 47 -0.88 -25.02 -17.97
CA ILE A 47 -1.48 -24.82 -19.30
C ILE A 47 -0.65 -23.80 -20.10
N LEU A 48 -0.33 -22.63 -19.51
CA LEU A 48 0.48 -21.62 -20.19
C LEU A 48 1.87 -22.16 -20.59
N ARG A 49 2.56 -22.89 -19.72
CA ARG A 49 3.87 -23.49 -20.03
C ARG A 49 3.82 -24.50 -21.16
N THR A 50 2.70 -25.20 -21.32
CA THR A 50 2.51 -26.14 -22.44
C THR A 50 2.27 -25.39 -23.76
N LEU A 51 1.54 -24.27 -23.72
CA LEU A 51 1.15 -23.52 -24.91
C LEU A 51 2.22 -22.54 -25.41
N ILE A 52 3.06 -22.01 -24.52
CA ILE A 52 4.11 -21.06 -24.86
C ILE A 52 5.34 -21.82 -25.38
N ALA A 53 5.82 -21.43 -26.56
CA ALA A 53 7.06 -21.93 -27.14
C ALA A 53 8.27 -21.25 -26.52
N ASP A 54 8.28 -19.92 -26.54
CA ASP A 54 9.25 -19.05 -25.89
C ASP A 54 8.66 -17.64 -25.71
N ILE A 55 9.41 -16.79 -24.99
CA ILE A 55 9.09 -15.38 -24.81
C ILE A 55 10.36 -14.60 -25.10
N ILE A 56 10.32 -13.70 -26.08
CA ILE A 56 11.42 -12.79 -26.41
C ILE A 56 11.13 -11.45 -25.76
N ALA A 57 12.09 -10.92 -25.01
CA ALA A 57 12.05 -9.58 -24.45
C ALA A 57 13.01 -8.68 -25.23
N ASP A 58 12.46 -7.68 -25.90
CA ASP A 58 13.21 -6.64 -26.58
C ASP A 58 13.04 -5.29 -25.87
N VAL A 59 14.04 -4.43 -25.99
CA VAL A 59 14.10 -3.15 -25.30
C VAL A 59 14.07 -2.04 -26.33
N ASP A 60 12.94 -1.35 -26.41
CA ASP A 60 12.77 -0.14 -27.19
C ASP A 60 13.25 1.05 -26.35
N ASP A 61 14.53 1.43 -26.48
CA ASP A 61 15.11 2.53 -25.72
C ASP A 61 14.57 3.91 -26.15
N THR A 62 14.08 4.04 -27.40
CA THR A 62 13.49 5.29 -27.90
C THR A 62 12.17 5.58 -27.21
N ASN A 63 11.27 4.59 -27.14
CA ASN A 63 9.97 4.73 -26.46
C ASN A 63 10.02 4.38 -24.97
N ARG A 64 11.15 3.84 -24.50
CA ARG A 64 11.37 3.34 -23.14
C ARG A 64 10.35 2.27 -22.77
N GLU A 65 10.26 1.25 -23.62
CA GLU A 65 9.36 0.12 -23.43
C GLU A 65 10.14 -1.20 -23.51
N VAL A 66 9.69 -2.18 -22.73
CA VAL A 66 10.04 -3.58 -22.88
C VAL A 66 8.92 -4.22 -23.70
N VAL A 67 9.28 -4.71 -24.88
CA VAL A 67 8.39 -5.40 -25.81
C VAL A 67 8.54 -6.90 -25.57
N LEU A 68 7.50 -7.53 -25.05
CA LEU A 68 7.43 -8.97 -24.83
C LEU A 68 6.68 -9.61 -25.99
N THR A 69 7.38 -10.38 -26.81
CA THR A 69 6.78 -11.19 -27.88
C THR A 69 6.67 -12.63 -27.39
N ILE A 70 5.44 -13.12 -27.23
CA ILE A 70 5.13 -14.49 -26.84
C ILE A 70 4.93 -15.30 -28.11
N HIS A 71 5.73 -16.33 -28.33
CA HIS A 71 5.49 -17.30 -29.39
C HIS A 71 4.70 -18.48 -28.83
N TRP A 72 3.60 -18.83 -29.50
CA TRP A 72 2.76 -19.96 -29.15
C TRP A 72 3.18 -21.20 -29.94
N LYS A 73 3.00 -22.38 -29.35
CA LYS A 73 3.28 -23.67 -30.03
C LYS A 73 2.50 -23.89 -31.33
N GLY A 74 1.43 -23.12 -31.56
CA GLY A 74 0.65 -23.09 -32.80
C GLY A 74 1.16 -22.13 -33.88
N GLY A 75 2.35 -21.52 -33.71
CA GLY A 75 2.96 -20.60 -34.68
C GLY A 75 2.43 -19.16 -34.63
N GLN A 76 1.39 -18.90 -33.84
CA GLN A 76 0.90 -17.54 -33.57
C GLN A 76 1.84 -16.80 -32.61
N HIS A 77 1.77 -15.47 -32.61
CA HIS A 77 2.47 -14.64 -31.65
C HIS A 77 1.56 -13.58 -31.04
N SER A 78 1.89 -13.14 -29.83
CA SER A 78 1.23 -12.04 -29.15
C SER A 78 2.27 -11.08 -28.60
N VAL A 79 1.99 -9.77 -28.70
CA VAL A 79 2.93 -8.72 -28.26
C VAL A 79 2.34 -7.96 -27.08
N LEU A 80 3.13 -7.81 -26.02
CA LEU A 80 2.82 -7.01 -24.84
C LEU A 80 3.90 -5.94 -24.68
N ARG A 81 3.50 -4.66 -24.64
CA ARG A 81 4.41 -3.53 -24.41
C ARG A 81 4.26 -3.05 -22.98
N VAL A 82 5.38 -2.99 -22.24
CA VAL A 82 5.42 -2.55 -20.85
C VAL A 82 6.40 -1.41 -20.72
N ARG A 83 6.07 -0.36 -19.95
CA ARG A 83 7.00 0.75 -19.68
C ARG A 83 8.28 0.24 -19.00
N LYS A 84 9.43 0.63 -19.54
CA LYS A 84 10.75 0.42 -18.93
C LYS A 84 10.97 1.46 -17.82
N PRO A 85 11.19 1.04 -16.55
CA PRO A 85 11.52 1.98 -15.47
C PRO A 85 12.84 2.73 -15.77
N LYS A 86 12.97 3.96 -15.27
CA LYS A 86 14.24 4.70 -15.29
C LYS A 86 15.29 3.95 -14.47
N THR A 87 16.57 4.20 -14.76
CA THR A 87 17.65 3.79 -13.86
C THR A 87 17.36 4.31 -12.45
N GLY A 88 17.22 3.41 -11.47
CA GLY A 88 16.85 3.73 -10.09
C GLY A 88 15.34 3.80 -9.79
N GLU A 89 14.47 3.71 -10.79
CA GLU A 89 13.02 3.63 -10.59
C GLU A 89 12.62 2.18 -10.28
N HIS A 90 11.91 1.98 -9.16
CA HIS A 90 11.45 0.67 -8.71
C HIS A 90 10.03 0.76 -8.14
N GLY A 91 9.26 -0.33 -8.23
CA GLY A 91 7.88 -0.39 -7.75
C GLY A 91 7.70 -0.17 -6.24
N CYS A 92 8.79 -0.16 -5.46
CA CYS A 92 8.78 0.14 -4.03
C CYS A 92 8.88 1.65 -3.71
N GLN A 93 8.37 2.52 -4.58
CA GLN A 93 8.42 3.97 -4.35
C GLN A 93 7.47 4.38 -3.23
N THR A 94 7.88 5.37 -2.43
CA THR A 94 6.98 5.97 -1.43
C THR A 94 5.80 6.62 -2.13
N PRO A 95 4.55 6.32 -1.71
CA PRO A 95 3.37 6.93 -2.33
C PRO A 95 3.42 8.45 -2.25
N ASP A 96 3.01 9.14 -3.32
CA ASP A 96 3.00 10.61 -3.37
C ASP A 96 2.18 11.22 -2.24
N GLN A 97 1.07 10.59 -1.88
CA GLN A 97 0.25 10.97 -0.72
C GLN A 97 1.07 11.01 0.58
N ALA A 98 1.98 10.06 0.78
CA ALA A 98 2.83 10.03 1.97
C ALA A 98 3.84 11.19 1.94
N ILE A 99 4.39 11.50 0.76
CA ILE A 99 5.33 12.61 0.57
C ILE A 99 4.63 13.96 0.86
N GLU A 100 3.40 14.15 0.39
CA GLU A 100 2.63 15.37 0.64
C GLU A 100 2.31 15.57 2.13
N VAL A 101 1.88 14.50 2.82
CA VAL A 101 1.69 14.54 4.28
C VAL A 101 3.00 14.90 4.99
N MET A 102 4.12 14.30 4.59
CA MET A 102 5.43 14.63 5.15
C MET A 102 5.80 16.09 4.94
N LYS A 103 5.54 16.66 3.76
CA LYS A 103 5.81 18.08 3.45
C LYS A 103 4.96 19.01 4.33
N GLN A 104 3.66 18.74 4.42
CA GLN A 104 2.73 19.56 5.22
C GLN A 104 3.08 19.54 6.71
N MET A 105 3.53 18.39 7.22
CA MET A 105 3.94 18.24 8.62
C MET A 105 5.42 18.58 8.89
N ALA A 106 6.23 18.82 7.87
CA ALA A 106 7.69 18.90 7.99
C ALA A 106 8.20 19.97 8.97
N THR A 107 7.47 21.08 9.11
CA THR A 107 7.88 22.29 9.83
C THR A 107 7.58 22.25 11.33
N ARG A 108 6.51 21.59 11.76
CA ARG A 108 6.03 21.64 13.16
C ARG A 108 6.05 20.31 13.90
N TYR A 109 6.23 19.19 13.19
CA TYR A 109 6.05 17.87 13.75
C TYR A 109 7.35 17.06 13.76
N SER A 110 7.51 16.24 14.80
CA SER A 110 8.61 15.29 14.87
C SER A 110 8.44 14.17 13.83
N HIS A 111 9.53 13.46 13.52
CA HIS A 111 9.45 12.30 12.62
C HIS A 111 8.49 11.21 13.14
N ASP A 112 8.39 11.06 14.47
CA ASP A 112 7.50 10.07 15.09
C ASP A 112 6.03 10.49 14.99
N ASP A 113 5.72 11.78 15.14
CA ASP A 113 4.37 12.31 14.94
C ASP A 113 3.91 12.16 13.48
N ILE A 114 4.81 12.41 12.54
CA ILE A 114 4.56 12.20 11.10
C ILE A 114 4.30 10.72 10.83
N ALA A 115 5.13 9.82 11.38
CA ALA A 115 4.95 8.38 11.21
C ALA A 115 3.63 7.89 11.79
N ALA A 116 3.27 8.33 13.00
CA ALA A 116 2.00 8.00 13.64
C ALA A 116 0.81 8.48 12.81
N THR A 117 0.91 9.69 12.22
CA THR A 117 -0.15 10.27 11.39
C THR A 117 -0.34 9.50 10.09
N LEU A 118 0.74 9.20 9.37
CA LEU A 118 0.70 8.35 8.16
C LEU A 118 0.06 6.98 8.44
N ASN A 119 0.41 6.35 9.57
CA ASN A 119 -0.18 5.08 9.97
C ASN A 119 -1.68 5.20 10.31
N ARG A 120 -2.11 6.28 10.98
CA ARG A 120 -3.54 6.55 11.27
C ARG A 120 -4.34 6.79 10.00
N MET A 121 -3.75 7.41 8.99
CA MET A 121 -4.36 7.61 7.67
C MET A 121 -4.40 6.33 6.81
N GLY A 122 -3.84 5.21 7.28
CA GLY A 122 -3.77 3.95 6.53
C GLY A 122 -2.74 3.95 5.41
N ILE A 123 -1.90 4.99 5.29
CA ILE A 123 -0.89 5.10 4.25
C ILE A 123 0.27 4.16 4.58
N ARG A 124 0.64 3.28 3.65
CA ARG A 124 1.78 2.36 3.78
C ARG A 124 2.97 2.83 2.96
N THR A 125 4.16 2.31 3.27
CA THR A 125 5.33 2.52 2.40
C THR A 125 5.15 1.80 1.06
N GLY A 126 6.00 2.10 0.07
CA GLY A 126 6.03 1.36 -1.19
C GLY A 126 6.30 -0.15 -1.05
N GLN A 127 6.83 -0.58 0.09
CA GLN A 127 7.02 -1.99 0.45
C GLN A 127 5.90 -2.52 1.35
N THR A 128 4.77 -1.82 1.47
CA THR A 128 3.62 -2.15 2.33
C THR A 128 3.93 -2.21 3.83
N LYS A 129 5.03 -1.58 4.28
CA LYS A 129 5.43 -1.54 5.70
C LYS A 129 4.75 -0.39 6.44
N THR A 130 4.74 -0.49 7.77
CA THR A 130 4.37 0.60 8.68
C THR A 130 5.43 1.70 8.70
N TRP A 131 4.99 2.93 8.97
CA TRP A 131 5.87 4.08 9.15
C TRP A 131 6.47 4.10 10.55
N ASN A 132 7.74 4.52 10.65
CA ASN A 132 8.43 4.87 11.89
C ASN A 132 9.30 6.12 11.64
N GLY A 133 9.78 6.77 12.70
CA GLY A 133 10.56 8.01 12.58
C GLY A 133 11.80 7.87 11.69
N HIS A 134 12.48 6.73 11.74
CA HIS A 134 13.64 6.46 10.89
C HIS A 134 13.29 6.43 9.38
N ARG A 135 12.19 5.77 9.00
CA ARG A 135 11.72 5.74 7.60
C ARG A 135 11.33 7.13 7.11
N VAL A 136 10.63 7.90 7.95
CA VAL A 136 10.27 9.28 7.63
C VAL A 136 11.54 10.12 7.42
N SER A 137 12.51 10.04 8.34
CA SER A 137 13.77 10.77 8.24
C SER A 137 14.55 10.43 6.96
N SER A 138 14.63 9.14 6.62
CA SER A 138 15.29 8.67 5.39
C SER A 138 14.61 9.23 4.13
N ILE A 139 13.28 9.15 4.05
CA ILE A 139 12.52 9.69 2.90
C ILE A 139 12.67 11.21 2.81
N ARG A 140 12.60 11.93 3.93
CA ARG A 140 12.82 13.38 3.95
C ARG A 140 14.19 13.77 3.39
N ARG A 141 15.24 13.05 3.77
CA ARG A 141 16.61 13.28 3.27
C ARG A 141 16.69 13.09 1.75
N VAL A 142 16.08 12.03 1.23
CA VAL A 142 16.07 11.74 -0.21
C VAL A 142 15.23 12.75 -0.99
N GLN A 143 14.10 13.19 -0.43
CA GLN A 143 13.17 14.13 -1.08
C GLN A 143 13.53 15.61 -0.85
N GLY A 144 14.65 15.90 -0.16
CA GLY A 144 15.03 17.28 0.17
C GLY A 144 14.03 18.00 1.08
N ILE A 145 13.18 17.26 1.80
CA ILE A 145 12.23 17.82 2.77
C ILE A 145 13.03 18.18 4.01
N HIS A 146 13.49 19.42 4.06
CA HIS A 146 14.40 19.90 5.09
C HIS A 146 13.84 19.60 6.48
N ALA A 147 14.69 18.97 7.30
CA ALA A 147 14.35 18.64 8.66
C ALA A 147 14.08 19.91 9.46
N PHE A 148 13.04 19.82 10.27
CA PHE A 148 12.78 20.61 11.46
C PHE A 148 14.08 21.16 12.08
N ARG A 149 14.25 22.49 12.06
CA ARG A 149 15.07 23.20 13.06
C ARG A 149 14.45 22.84 14.42
N PRO A 150 15.22 22.32 15.38
CA PRO A 150 14.65 21.85 16.63
C PRO A 150 13.89 22.98 17.31
N ALA A 151 12.59 22.81 17.48
CA ALA A 151 11.86 23.28 18.65
C ALA A 151 12.19 24.71 19.12
N GLU A 152 12.17 25.70 18.23
CA GLU A 152 11.47 26.93 18.62
C GLU A 152 9.99 26.57 18.67
N LYS A 153 9.62 25.88 19.75
CA LYS A 153 8.28 26.08 20.28
C LYS A 153 8.31 27.54 20.67
N ASP A 154 7.89 28.44 19.79
CA ASP A 154 7.69 29.86 20.11
C ASP A 154 6.68 30.05 21.26
N GLY A 155 6.25 28.97 21.93
CA GLY A 155 5.12 28.90 22.82
C GLY A 155 3.79 29.01 22.08
N GLN A 156 3.80 29.49 20.83
CA GLN A 156 2.60 29.88 20.09
C GLN A 156 1.65 28.71 19.81
N TRP A 157 2.16 27.51 19.52
CA TRP A 157 1.33 26.35 19.21
C TRP A 157 1.61 25.21 20.19
N LEU A 158 0.53 24.72 20.78
CA LEU A 158 0.56 23.70 21.82
C LEU A 158 -0.21 22.48 21.37
N THR A 159 0.34 21.31 21.67
CA THR A 159 -0.38 20.04 21.56
C THR A 159 -1.45 19.95 22.64
N MET A 160 -2.44 19.07 22.47
CA MET A 160 -3.45 18.82 23.52
C MET A 160 -2.83 18.44 24.87
N LYS A 161 -1.70 17.73 24.87
CA LYS A 161 -1.01 17.31 26.11
C LYS A 161 -0.39 18.51 26.81
N GLU A 162 0.19 19.43 26.05
CA GLU A 162 0.76 20.67 26.58
C GLU A 162 -0.33 21.62 27.06
N ALA A 163 -1.40 21.81 26.27
CA ALA A 163 -2.55 22.61 26.67
C ALA A 163 -3.22 22.07 27.95
N ALA A 164 -3.37 20.75 28.05
CA ALA A 164 -3.87 20.08 29.25
C ALA A 164 -2.97 20.36 30.47
N LYS A 165 -1.65 20.33 30.29
CA LYS A 165 -0.68 20.66 31.34
C LYS A 165 -0.77 22.14 31.75
N CYS A 166 -0.93 23.06 30.80
CA CYS A 166 -1.08 24.49 31.07
C CYS A 166 -2.33 24.79 31.91
N LEU A 167 -3.44 24.10 31.63
CA LEU A 167 -4.72 24.30 32.33
C LEU A 167 -4.91 23.36 33.53
N ASN A 168 -3.94 22.48 33.81
CA ASN A 168 -4.02 21.43 34.83
C ASN A 168 -5.28 20.54 34.71
N VAL A 169 -5.68 20.21 33.47
CA VAL A 169 -6.81 19.32 33.16
C VAL A 169 -6.36 18.07 32.43
N THR A 170 -7.26 17.11 32.23
CA THR A 170 -6.97 15.94 31.40
C THR A 170 -7.07 16.27 29.90
N SER A 171 -6.31 15.57 29.06
CA SER A 171 -6.41 15.73 27.60
C SER A 171 -7.80 15.41 27.04
N HIS A 172 -8.64 14.67 27.78
CA HIS A 172 -10.03 14.42 27.42
C HIS A 172 -10.88 15.71 27.49
N VAL A 173 -10.66 16.54 28.51
CA VAL A 173 -11.35 17.84 28.64
C VAL A 173 -10.98 18.74 27.45
N ILE A 174 -9.69 18.84 27.12
CA ILE A 174 -9.23 19.60 25.95
C ILE A 174 -9.87 19.07 24.66
N ARG A 175 -9.91 17.74 24.47
CA ARG A 175 -10.58 17.13 23.31
C ARG A 175 -12.03 17.57 23.20
N ARG A 176 -12.75 17.55 24.32
CA ARG A 176 -14.16 17.93 24.36
C ARG A 176 -14.34 19.40 24.02
N LEU A 177 -13.53 20.30 24.58
CA LEU A 177 -13.58 21.73 24.26
C LEU A 177 -13.36 22.03 22.77
N ILE A 178 -12.49 21.25 22.11
CA ILE A 178 -12.28 21.34 20.65
C ILE A 178 -13.53 20.85 19.90
N VAL A 179 -14.11 19.72 20.31
CA VAL A 179 -15.32 19.15 19.68
C VAL A 179 -16.52 20.08 19.85
N ASP A 180 -16.67 20.69 21.03
CA ASP A 180 -17.72 21.65 21.37
C ASP A 180 -17.45 23.04 20.75
N ARG A 181 -16.32 23.22 20.04
CA ARG A 181 -15.87 24.46 19.38
C ARG A 181 -15.64 25.65 20.32
N VAL A 182 -15.44 25.39 21.61
CA VAL A 182 -15.07 26.42 22.60
C VAL A 182 -13.58 26.78 22.48
N LEU A 183 -12.74 25.79 22.17
CA LEU A 183 -11.30 25.98 21.99
C LEU A 183 -10.93 25.82 20.50
N PRO A 184 -10.55 26.90 19.81
CA PRO A 184 -10.06 26.81 18.43
C PRO A 184 -8.81 25.92 18.35
N ALA A 185 -8.87 24.90 17.50
CA ALA A 185 -7.75 24.01 17.25
C ALA A 185 -7.80 23.49 15.81
N GLU A 186 -6.63 23.25 15.24
CA GLU A 186 -6.49 22.83 13.86
C GLU A 186 -5.67 21.54 13.73
N GLN A 187 -6.00 20.74 12.72
CA GLN A 187 -5.16 19.64 12.25
C GLN A 187 -4.66 19.99 10.85
N VAL A 188 -3.34 19.92 10.65
CA VAL A 188 -2.73 20.20 9.34
C VAL A 188 -3.10 19.14 8.30
N VAL A 189 -3.25 17.89 8.74
CA VAL A 189 -3.80 16.77 7.96
C VAL A 189 -4.71 15.92 8.83
N PRO A 190 -5.66 15.17 8.26
CA PRO A 190 -6.50 14.25 9.02
C PRO A 190 -5.68 13.31 9.90
N GLY A 191 -5.96 13.34 11.20
CA GLY A 191 -5.26 12.49 12.16
C GLY A 191 -3.86 12.98 12.53
N ALA A 192 -3.45 14.19 12.15
CA ALA A 192 -2.33 14.87 12.81
C ALA A 192 -2.67 15.23 14.26
N PRO A 193 -1.68 15.37 15.15
CA PRO A 193 -1.90 15.97 16.46
C PRO A 193 -2.53 17.37 16.33
N TRP A 194 -3.55 17.66 17.15
CA TRP A 194 -4.18 18.99 17.20
C TRP A 194 -3.16 20.07 17.60
N GLN A 195 -3.24 21.21 16.92
CA GLN A 195 -2.50 22.43 17.21
C GLN A 195 -3.46 23.45 17.80
N ILE A 196 -3.13 23.94 18.99
CA ILE A 196 -3.91 24.93 19.73
C ILE A 196 -3.03 26.16 19.89
N GLU A 197 -3.53 27.33 19.51
CA GLU A 197 -2.78 28.56 19.70
C GLU A 197 -2.75 28.91 21.20
N ALA A 198 -1.58 29.22 21.76
CA ALA A 198 -1.40 29.40 23.19
C ALA A 198 -2.19 30.58 23.76
N CYS A 199 -2.43 31.62 22.98
CA CYS A 199 -3.27 32.75 23.39
C CYS A 199 -4.73 32.34 23.63
N GLN A 200 -5.24 31.32 22.91
CA GLN A 200 -6.61 30.84 23.04
C GLN A 200 -6.84 30.02 24.31
N ILE A 201 -5.78 29.44 24.88
CA ILE A 201 -5.88 28.57 26.06
C ILE A 201 -6.37 29.34 27.30
N GLN A 202 -5.96 30.60 27.43
CA GLN A 202 -6.31 31.45 28.59
C GLN A 202 -7.54 32.34 28.34
N SER A 203 -8.29 32.09 27.25
CA SER A 203 -9.53 32.84 26.99
C SER A 203 -10.56 32.61 28.11
N GLU A 204 -11.29 33.66 28.48
CA GLU A 204 -12.34 33.62 29.52
C GLU A 204 -13.40 32.56 29.22
N ASP A 205 -13.76 32.37 27.95
CA ASP A 205 -14.72 31.37 27.49
C ASP A 205 -14.24 29.94 27.80
N VAL A 206 -12.95 29.68 27.63
CA VAL A 206 -12.32 28.37 27.90
C VAL A 206 -12.29 28.11 29.40
N ILE A 207 -11.89 29.09 30.20
CA ILE A 207 -11.87 28.99 31.66
C ILE A 207 -13.30 28.74 32.20
N LYS A 208 -14.28 29.51 31.72
CA LYS A 208 -15.68 29.35 32.09
C LYS A 208 -16.22 27.96 31.73
N ALA A 209 -15.96 27.48 30.52
CA ALA A 209 -16.40 26.15 30.10
C ALA A 209 -15.77 25.02 30.94
N ILE A 210 -14.52 25.17 31.39
CA ILE A 210 -13.88 24.22 32.31
C ILE A 210 -14.60 24.20 33.66
N HIS A 211 -14.98 25.36 34.21
CA HIS A 211 -15.70 25.47 35.48
C HIS A 211 -17.15 24.96 35.42
N GLU A 212 -17.85 25.18 34.31
CA GLU A 212 -19.23 24.71 34.11
C GLU A 212 -19.33 23.20 33.87
N THR A 213 -18.18 22.56 33.62
CA THR A 213 -18.12 21.13 33.40
C THR A 213 -18.42 20.36 34.68
N LYS A 214 -19.64 19.81 34.78
CA LYS A 214 -19.96 18.78 35.76
C LYS A 214 -19.01 17.60 35.61
N GLY A 215 -18.44 17.17 36.74
CA GLY A 215 -17.50 16.04 36.84
C GLY A 215 -18.04 14.76 36.19
N PRO A 216 -17.16 13.79 35.91
CA PRO A 216 -17.52 12.59 35.16
C PRO A 216 -18.72 11.88 35.80
N TYR A 217 -19.67 11.44 34.96
CA TYR A 217 -20.79 10.60 35.37
C TYR A 217 -20.26 9.35 36.07
N ARG A 218 -20.38 9.29 37.40
CA ARG A 218 -20.25 8.03 38.14
C ARG A 218 -21.54 7.26 37.87
N ARG A 219 -21.43 6.08 37.24
CA ARG A 219 -22.55 5.12 37.21
C ARG A 219 -22.85 4.77 38.66
N ASP A 220 -24.03 5.16 39.15
CA ASP A 220 -24.54 4.64 40.41
C ASP A 220 -24.66 3.11 40.28
N ALA A 221 -23.93 2.40 41.14
CA ALA A 221 -24.05 0.96 41.26
C ALA A 221 -25.43 0.67 41.83
N GLN A 222 -26.38 0.30 40.97
CA GLN A 222 -27.65 -0.24 41.43
C GLN A 222 -27.39 -1.60 42.10
N GLU A 223 -27.66 -1.62 43.40
CA GLU A 223 -27.79 -2.81 44.23
C GLU A 223 -28.70 -3.83 43.55
N GLN A 224 -28.16 -5.02 43.29
CA GLN A 224 -28.96 -6.19 42.92
C GLN A 224 -29.44 -6.84 44.22
N ILE A 225 -30.76 -6.82 44.41
CA ILE A 225 -31.50 -7.77 45.27
C ILE A 225 -31.77 -9.03 44.43
#